data_AF-A0A3L7QFH7-F1
#
_entry.id   AF-A0A3L7QFH7-F1
#
_cell.length_a   1.000
_cell.length_b   1.000
_cell.length_c   1.000
_cell.angle_alpha   90.00
_cell.angle_beta   90.00
_cell.angle_gamma   90.00
#
_symmetry.space_group_name_H-M   'P 1'
#
loop_
_entity.id
_entity.type
_entity.pdbx_description
1 polymer ?
#
loop_
_entity_poly.entity_id
_entity_poly.type
_entity_poly.pdbx_seq_one_letter_code
_entity_poly.pdbx_strand_id
1 'polypeptide(L)'
;MNNSQHTSSAEQLPSSTDARSPDDIPRKRRLLIQILLCSVLLGLLPNEDSLLARILWFTMLVHAILWTEADAREHGLPIGSCFRWFLRLAFAFAMPVYCFRSRGWKGIGLLLTAIGFLALNVFIIQLIEELKVWR
;
A
#
# COMPACT_ATOMS: atom_id res chain seq x y z
N MET A 1 60.00 16.24 -22.43
CA MET A 1 58.86 17.15 -22.63
C MET A 1 57.60 16.32 -22.55
N ASN A 2 56.69 16.73 -21.66
CA ASN A 2 55.65 15.91 -21.05
C ASN A 2 54.52 15.51 -22.00
N ASN A 3 54.15 14.24 -21.92
CA ASN A 3 52.88 13.69 -22.39
C ASN A 3 51.75 14.14 -21.45
N SER A 4 50.90 15.05 -21.91
CA SER A 4 49.63 15.37 -21.27
C SER A 4 48.53 14.48 -21.86
N GLN A 5 48.49 13.22 -21.46
CA GLN A 5 47.33 12.37 -21.72
C GLN A 5 46.22 12.80 -20.77
N HIS A 6 45.23 13.49 -21.34
CA HIS A 6 43.93 13.76 -20.76
C HIS A 6 43.34 12.46 -20.20
N THR A 7 43.25 12.37 -18.88
CA THR A 7 42.42 11.41 -18.18
C THR A 7 40.98 11.62 -18.65
N SER A 8 40.51 10.69 -19.47
CA SER A 8 39.10 10.46 -19.74
C SER A 8 38.40 10.21 -18.41
N SER A 9 37.79 11.25 -17.85
CA SER A 9 36.82 11.15 -16.78
C SER A 9 35.60 10.43 -17.35
N ALA A 10 35.69 9.09 -17.38
CA ALA A 10 34.54 8.24 -17.59
C ALA A 10 33.46 8.67 -16.60
N GLU A 11 32.34 9.14 -17.14
CA GLU A 11 31.07 9.29 -16.46
C GLU A 11 30.81 8.03 -15.61
N GLN A 12 31.05 8.14 -14.31
CA GLN A 12 30.46 7.22 -13.35
C GLN A 12 28.95 7.50 -13.38
N LEU A 13 28.24 6.81 -14.28
CA LEU A 13 26.80 6.65 -14.13
C LEU A 13 26.57 6.13 -12.70
N PRO A 14 25.73 6.78 -11.87
CA PRO A 14 25.26 6.13 -10.67
C PRO A 14 24.52 4.87 -11.13
N SER A 15 25.12 3.72 -10.88
CA SER A 15 24.47 2.41 -10.97
C SER A 15 23.36 2.38 -9.91
N SER A 16 22.27 3.08 -10.18
CA SER A 16 21.02 3.07 -9.42
C SER A 16 20.23 1.78 -9.69
N THR A 17 20.95 0.68 -9.90
CA THR A 17 20.40 -0.67 -9.81
C THR A 17 20.18 -0.93 -8.33
N ASP A 18 19.16 -0.28 -7.78
CA ASP A 18 18.62 -0.56 -6.46
C ASP A 18 18.39 -2.07 -6.39
N ALA A 19 19.20 -2.69 -5.55
CA ALA A 19 19.25 -4.11 -5.32
C ALA A 19 17.83 -4.60 -4.97
N ARG A 20 17.24 -5.37 -5.89
CA ARG A 20 16.03 -6.14 -5.65
C ARG A 20 16.31 -7.06 -4.48
N SER A 21 15.86 -6.70 -3.28
CA SER A 21 16.10 -7.51 -2.09
C SER A 21 15.20 -8.75 -2.17
N PRO A 22 15.77 -9.97 -2.16
CA PRO A 22 14.98 -11.21 -2.23
C PRO A 22 13.99 -11.37 -1.06
N ASP A 23 14.12 -10.53 -0.01
CA ASP A 23 13.28 -10.54 1.18
C ASP A 23 11.95 -9.74 1.02
N ASP A 24 11.75 -9.02 -0.10
CA ASP A 24 10.59 -8.14 -0.26
C ASP A 24 9.26 -8.88 -0.49
N ILE A 25 9.29 -10.04 -1.17
CA ILE A 25 8.09 -10.86 -1.46
C ILE A 25 7.44 -11.41 -0.18
N PRO A 26 8.16 -12.10 0.73
CA PRO A 26 7.56 -12.59 1.97
C PRO A 26 7.10 -11.45 2.88
N ARG A 27 7.80 -10.32 2.87
CA ARG A 27 7.41 -9.12 3.63
C ARG A 27 6.09 -8.53 3.15
N LYS A 28 5.91 -8.39 1.83
CA LYS A 28 4.66 -7.93 1.21
C LYS A 28 3.47 -8.82 1.57
N ARG A 29 3.65 -10.14 1.49
CA ARG A 29 2.60 -11.11 1.84
C ARG A 29 2.23 -11.01 3.32
N ARG A 30 3.21 -10.86 4.21
CA ARG A 30 2.97 -10.67 5.65
C ARG A 30 2.18 -9.40 5.94
N LEU A 31 2.52 -8.28 5.29
CA LEU A 31 1.78 -7.01 5.42
C LEU A 31 0.32 -7.15 4.97
N LEU A 32 0.07 -7.83 3.84
CA LEU A 32 -1.28 -8.11 3.36
C LEU A 32 -2.10 -8.94 4.36
N ILE A 33 -1.50 -9.98 4.94
CA ILE A 33 -2.15 -10.81 5.96
C ILE A 33 -2.50 -9.99 7.20
N GLN A 34 -1.59 -9.10 7.63
CA GLN A 34 -1.83 -8.21 8.78
C GLN A 34 -2.96 -7.21 8.52
N ILE A 35 -3.02 -6.63 7.32
CA ILE A 35 -4.13 -5.75 6.91
C ILE A 35 -5.45 -6.52 6.93
N LEU A 36 -5.48 -7.73 6.35
CA LEU A 36 -6.67 -8.57 6.34
C LEU A 36 -7.13 -8.92 7.76
N LEU A 37 -6.20 -9.29 8.64
CA LEU A 37 -6.49 -9.61 10.04
C LEU A 37 -7.07 -8.40 10.78
N CYS A 38 -6.50 -7.21 10.59
CA CYS A 38 -7.03 -5.99 11.19
C CYS A 38 -8.42 -5.65 10.64
N SER A 39 -8.69 -5.90 9.36
CA SER A 39 -10.01 -5.68 8.76
C SER A 39 -11.08 -6.60 9.35
N VAL A 40 -10.74 -7.88 9.56
CA VAL A 40 -11.65 -8.84 10.21
C VAL A 40 -11.90 -8.46 11.66
N LEU A 41 -10.85 -8.10 12.40
CA LEU A 41 -10.98 -7.62 13.78
C LEU A 41 -11.89 -6.39 13.83
N LEU A 42 -11.68 -5.40 12.95
CA LEU A 42 -12.51 -4.20 12.88
C LEU A 42 -13.99 -4.52 12.65
N GLY A 43 -14.31 -5.47 11.76
CA GLY A 43 -15.70 -5.90 11.51
C GLY A 43 -16.34 -6.70 12.65
N LEU A 44 -15.55 -7.23 13.59
CA LEU A 44 -16.05 -7.90 14.79
C LEU A 44 -16.26 -6.94 15.97
N LEU A 45 -15.75 -5.71 15.90
CA LEU A 45 -15.94 -4.73 16.96
C LEU A 45 -17.38 -4.19 16.91
N PRO A 46 -18.13 -4.27 18.02
CA PRO A 46 -19.53 -3.83 18.07
C PRO A 46 -19.71 -2.31 18.14
N ASN A 47 -18.63 -1.52 18.12
CA ASN A 47 -18.69 -0.06 18.25
C ASN A 47 -17.61 0.61 17.39
N GLU A 48 -18.05 1.30 16.34
CA GLU A 48 -17.20 2.09 15.45
C GLU A 48 -16.52 3.27 16.16
N ASP A 49 -17.14 3.80 17.23
CA ASP A 49 -16.62 4.91 18.03
C ASP A 49 -15.53 4.51 19.04
N SER A 50 -15.25 3.22 19.17
CA SER A 50 -14.24 2.75 20.11
C SER A 50 -12.84 3.26 19.73
N LEU A 51 -12.08 3.70 20.73
CA LEU A 51 -10.67 4.07 20.56
C LEU A 51 -9.87 2.93 19.91
N LEU A 52 -10.27 1.68 20.17
CA LEU A 52 -9.71 0.48 19.55
C LEU A 52 -9.95 0.43 18.03
N ALA A 53 -11.16 0.76 17.55
CA ALA A 53 -11.45 0.85 16.11
C ALA A 53 -10.58 1.90 15.42
N ARG A 54 -10.37 3.06 16.06
CA ARG A 54 -9.48 4.11 15.55
C ARG A 54 -8.03 3.66 15.47
N ILE A 55 -7.52 2.95 16.49
CA ILE A 55 -6.17 2.38 16.50
C ILE A 55 -6.02 1.32 15.41
N LEU A 56 -7.00 0.44 15.24
CA LEU A 56 -7.01 -0.59 14.20
C LEU A 56 -6.98 0.04 12.81
N TRP A 57 -7.78 1.09 12.60
CA TRP A 57 -7.80 1.81 11.33
C TRP A 57 -6.44 2.49 11.08
N PHE A 58 -5.89 3.20 12.07
CA PHE A 58 -4.55 3.77 11.94
C PHE A 58 -3.48 2.71 11.63
N THR A 59 -3.56 1.55 12.29
CA THR A 59 -2.63 0.43 12.08
C THR A 59 -2.73 -0.12 10.66
N MET A 60 -3.94 -0.32 10.13
CA MET A 60 -4.16 -0.72 8.74
C MET A 60 -3.61 0.30 7.76
N LEU A 61 -3.81 1.60 8.00
CA LEU A 61 -3.27 2.67 7.16
C LEU A 61 -1.73 2.61 7.09
N VAL A 62 -1.06 2.47 8.24
CA VAL A 62 0.40 2.34 8.30
C VAL A 62 0.88 1.10 7.54
N HIS A 63 0.22 -0.05 7.72
CA HIS A 63 0.58 -1.27 7.01
C HIS A 63 0.35 -1.14 5.49
N ALA A 64 -0.70 -0.44 5.07
CA ALA A 64 -0.98 -0.21 3.66
C ALA A 64 0.06 0.72 3.00
N ILE A 65 0.55 1.72 3.72
CA ILE A 65 1.67 2.58 3.28
C ILE A 65 2.96 1.75 3.17
N LEU A 66 3.27 0.94 4.17
CA LEU A 66 4.45 0.05 4.12
C LEU A 66 4.37 -0.96 2.98
N TRP A 67 3.17 -1.47 2.70
CA TRP A 67 2.94 -2.42 1.61
C TRP A 67 3.14 -1.75 0.24
N THR A 68 2.64 -0.53 0.06
CA THR A 68 2.80 0.23 -1.19
C THR A 68 4.26 0.63 -1.42
N GLU A 69 5.00 1.00 -0.38
CA GLU A 69 6.45 1.21 -0.48
C GLU A 69 7.19 -0.07 -0.90
N ALA A 70 6.85 -1.22 -0.32
CA ALA A 70 7.44 -2.51 -0.70
C ALA A 70 7.08 -2.93 -2.14
N ASP A 71 5.81 -2.77 -2.54
CA ASP A 71 5.32 -3.08 -3.88
C ASP A 71 6.00 -2.21 -4.95
N ALA A 72 6.27 -0.94 -4.65
CA ALA A 72 6.92 -0.05 -5.60
C ALA A 72 8.41 -0.36 -5.79
N ARG A 73 9.10 -0.76 -4.71
CA ARG A 73 10.47 -1.28 -4.80
C ARG A 73 10.53 -2.54 -5.65
N GLU A 74 9.56 -3.44 -5.49
CA GLU A 74 9.44 -4.67 -6.30
C GLU A 74 9.26 -4.36 -7.80
N HIS A 75 8.49 -3.30 -8.11
CA HIS A 75 8.24 -2.86 -9.48
C HIS A 75 9.29 -1.88 -10.04
N GLY A 76 10.36 -1.58 -9.29
CA GLY A 76 11.42 -0.66 -9.72
C GLY A 76 10.91 0.77 -9.96
N LEU A 77 9.80 1.15 -9.33
CA LEU A 77 9.21 2.47 -9.49
C LEU A 77 9.90 3.45 -8.53
N PRO A 78 10.54 4.52 -9.04
CA PRO A 78 11.16 5.51 -8.18
C PRO A 78 10.07 6.29 -7.45
N ILE A 79 9.80 5.92 -6.19
CA ILE A 79 8.97 6.72 -5.30
C ILE A 79 9.81 7.90 -4.81
N GLY A 80 9.65 9.04 -5.47
CA GLY A 80 10.19 10.31 -5.00
C GLY A 80 9.67 10.66 -3.59
N SER A 81 10.46 11.37 -2.80
CA SER A 81 10.09 11.76 -1.43
C SER A 81 8.75 12.51 -1.36
N CYS A 82 8.42 13.30 -2.38
CA CYS A 82 7.13 13.99 -2.46
C CYS A 82 5.95 13.00 -2.58
N PHE A 83 6.11 11.92 -3.34
CA PHE A 83 5.07 10.89 -3.48
C PHE A 83 4.91 10.06 -2.19
N ARG A 84 5.98 9.87 -1.40
CA ARG A 84 5.87 9.28 -0.04
C ARG A 84 5.01 10.13 0.89
N TRP A 85 5.23 11.45 0.91
CA TRP A 85 4.41 12.37 1.69
C TRP A 85 2.97 12.39 1.20
N PHE A 86 2.76 12.39 -0.11
CA PHE A 86 1.44 12.28 -0.71
C PHE A 86 0.73 10.97 -0.33
N LEU A 87 1.46 9.84 -0.29
CA LEU A 87 0.90 8.57 0.16
C LEU A 87 0.47 8.57 1.63
N ARG A 88 1.18 9.30 2.48
CA ARG A 88 0.89 9.41 3.91
C ARG A 88 -0.29 10.35 4.20
N LEU A 89 -0.37 11.46 3.48
CA LEU A 89 -1.37 12.50 3.71
C LEU A 89 -2.67 12.28 2.91
N ALA A 90 -2.55 11.74 1.70
CA ALA A 90 -3.66 11.57 0.77
C ALA A 90 -3.76 10.10 0.30
N PHE A 91 -3.59 9.15 1.23
CA PHE A 91 -3.58 7.71 0.91
C PHE A 91 -4.75 7.27 0.03
N ALA A 92 -5.97 7.74 0.34
CA ALA A 92 -7.19 7.41 -0.41
C ALA A 92 -7.11 7.80 -1.90
N PHE A 93 -6.39 8.86 -2.25
CA PHE A 93 -6.18 9.30 -3.64
C PHE A 93 -4.87 8.78 -4.23
N ALA A 94 -3.83 8.66 -3.40
CA ALA A 94 -2.51 8.18 -3.81
C ALA A 94 -2.52 6.71 -4.19
N MET A 95 -3.31 5.88 -3.48
CA MET A 95 -3.37 4.43 -3.71
C MET A 95 -3.99 4.08 -5.08
N PRO A 96 -5.12 4.68 -5.53
CA PRO A 96 -5.63 4.54 -6.89
C PRO A 96 -4.62 4.94 -7.97
N VAL A 97 -3.99 6.11 -7.81
CA VAL A 97 -2.99 6.62 -8.77
C VAL A 97 -1.77 5.68 -8.82
N TYR A 98 -1.34 5.17 -7.67
CA TYR A 98 -0.26 4.19 -7.58
C TYR A 98 -0.64 2.88 -8.28
N CYS A 99 -1.80 2.29 -8.01
CA CYS A 99 -2.26 1.06 -8.65
C CYS A 99 -2.38 1.21 -10.17
N PHE A 100 -2.82 2.38 -10.64
CA PHE A 100 -2.84 2.68 -12.08
C PHE A 100 -1.42 2.75 -12.65
N ARG A 101 -0.48 3.37 -11.95
CA ARG A 101 0.91 3.50 -12.41
C ARG A 101 1.69 2.18 -12.36
N SER A 102 1.45 1.31 -11.38
CA SER A 102 2.16 0.03 -11.24
C SER A 102 1.55 -1.09 -12.07
N ARG A 103 0.22 -1.11 -12.28
CA ARG A 103 -0.50 -2.23 -12.92
C ARG A 103 -1.43 -1.81 -14.07
N GLY A 104 -1.49 -0.52 -14.42
CA GLY A 104 -2.38 -0.01 -15.47
C GLY A 104 -3.86 -0.24 -15.14
N TRP A 105 -4.64 -0.57 -16.17
CA TRP A 105 -6.08 -0.87 -16.06
C TRP A 105 -6.41 -2.06 -15.15
N LYS A 106 -5.50 -3.04 -15.02
CA LYS A 106 -5.67 -4.16 -14.09
C LYS A 106 -5.63 -3.70 -12.63
N GLY A 107 -4.89 -2.62 -12.34
CA GLY A 107 -4.86 -2.00 -11.01
C GLY A 107 -6.20 -1.38 -10.61
N ILE A 108 -6.92 -0.79 -11.57
CA ILE A 108 -8.28 -0.25 -11.35
C ILE A 108 -9.24 -1.39 -11.00
N GLY A 109 -9.19 -2.50 -11.74
CA GLY A 109 -10.02 -3.67 -11.44
C GLY A 109 -9.79 -4.20 -10.02
N LEU A 110 -8.52 -4.30 -9.59
CA LEU A 110 -8.19 -4.70 -8.22
C LEU A 110 -8.75 -3.72 -7.17
N LEU A 111 -8.66 -2.42 -7.44
CA LEU A 111 -9.15 -1.38 -6.54
C LEU A 111 -10.68 -1.41 -6.43
N LEU A 112 -11.39 -1.55 -7.54
CA LEU A 112 -12.84 -1.72 -7.57
C LEU A 112 -13.27 -2.99 -6.84
N THR A 113 -12.57 -4.11 -7.03
CA THR A 113 -12.86 -5.34 -6.29
C THR A 113 -12.65 -5.16 -4.79
N ALA A 114 -11.58 -4.46 -4.38
CA ALA A 114 -11.32 -4.17 -2.97
C ALA A 114 -12.40 -3.27 -2.36
N ILE A 115 -12.79 -2.19 -3.05
CA ILE A 115 -13.86 -1.29 -2.62
C ILE A 115 -15.20 -2.03 -2.58
N GLY A 116 -15.52 -2.82 -3.60
CA GLY A 116 -16.74 -3.62 -3.67
C GLY A 116 -16.81 -4.66 -2.55
N PHE A 117 -15.69 -5.31 -2.22
CA PHE A 117 -15.60 -6.23 -1.10
C PHE A 117 -15.83 -5.51 0.25
N LEU A 118 -15.24 -4.33 0.43
CA LEU A 118 -15.46 -3.50 1.62
C LEU A 118 -16.93 -3.08 1.76
N ALA A 119 -17.53 -2.58 0.68
CA ALA A 119 -18.95 -2.21 0.63
C ALA A 119 -19.86 -3.40 0.93
N LEU A 120 -19.53 -4.58 0.40
CA LEU A 120 -20.27 -5.82 0.68
C LEU A 120 -20.16 -6.22 2.16
N ASN A 121 -18.98 -6.10 2.78
CA ASN A 121 -18.83 -6.39 4.21
C ASN A 121 -19.67 -5.44 5.07
N VAL A 122 -19.64 -4.14 4.80
CA VAL A 122 -20.48 -3.15 5.49
C VAL A 122 -21.95 -3.49 5.33
N PHE A 123 -22.38 -3.79 4.10
CA PHE A 123 -23.77 -4.18 3.81
C PHE A 123 -24.19 -5.45 4.57
N ILE A 124 -23.34 -6.47 4.64
CA ILE A 124 -23.61 -7.70 5.38
C ILE A 124 -23.75 -7.41 6.88
N ILE A 125 -22.86 -6.60 7.46
CA ILE A 125 -22.93 -6.21 8.88
C ILE A 125 -24.25 -5.50 9.15
N GLN A 126 -24.61 -4.53 8.31
CA GLN A 126 -25.84 -3.76 8.44
C GLN A 126 -27.09 -4.64 8.32
N LEU A 127 -27.08 -5.62 7.39
CA LEU A 127 -28.14 -6.60 7.25
C LEU A 127 -28.28 -7.51 8.51
N ILE A 128 -27.16 -7.90 9.11
CA ILE A 128 -27.16 -8.70 10.35
C ILE A 128 -27.73 -7.90 11.52
N GLU A 129 -27.40 -6.61 11.63
CA GLU A 129 -27.96 -5.74 12.67
C GLU A 129 -29.47 -5.57 12.52
N GLU A 130 -29.96 -5.30 11.31
CA GLU A 130 -31.40 -5.24 11.02
C GLU A 130 -32.08 -6.55 11.44
N LEU A 131 -31.56 -7.71 11.04
CA LEU A 131 -32.14 -9.01 11.40
C LEU A 131 -32.17 -9.29 12.91
N LYS A 132 -31.28 -8.69 13.70
CA LYS A 132 -31.32 -8.80 15.17
C LYS A 132 -32.42 -7.96 15.80
N VAL A 133 -32.81 -6.83 15.19
CA VAL A 133 -33.89 -5.96 15.72
C VAL A 133 -35.26 -6.65 15.63
N TRP A 134 -35.44 -7.53 14.64
CA TRP A 134 -36.70 -8.25 14.42
C TRP A 134 -36.85 -9.57 15.20
N ARG A 135 -35.87 -9.94 16.04
CA ARG A 135 -35.89 -11.15 16.86
C ARG A 135 -36.03 -10.82 18.34
#